data_AF-A0A2Z6NNM3-F1
#
_entry.id   AF-A0A2Z6NNM3-F1
#
_cell.length_a   1.000
_cell.length_b   1.000
_cell.length_c   1.000
_cell.angle_alpha   90.00
_cell.angle_beta   90.00
_cell.angle_gamma   90.00
#
_symmetry.space_group_name_H-M   'P 1'
#
loop_
_entity.id
_entity.type
_entity.pdbx_description
1 polymer ?
#
loop_
_entity_poly.entity_id
_entity_poly.type
_entity_poly.pdbx_seq_one_letter_code
_entity_poly.pdbx_strand_id
1 'polypeptide(L)'
;MKLKRTDLAYDACTPQFNDTYLSPNLFQFPTRTQNISLFYNCSSYVMSYANYKSLCGTQNNAICFEDAKGSNSILEQIPELKGCGNHITIQADYAFEPVTNLGVIGSDDLNQILYEGFQVKYVVNEDCIRCLGIEGYCWNNTGFDNVQSCYYIYSPDGYNSSATHSVLKSQLASD
;
A
#
# COMPACT_ATOMS: atom_id res chain seq x y z
N MET A 1 -1.86 8.19 -10.60
CA MET A 1 -1.62 8.89 -9.30
C MET A 1 -0.63 8.07 -8.49
N LYS A 2 -0.03 8.62 -7.42
CA LYS A 2 0.81 7.87 -6.48
C LYS A 2 0.15 7.79 -5.12
N LEU A 3 0.31 6.66 -4.44
CA LEU A 3 -0.13 6.43 -3.06
C LEU A 3 1.07 5.94 -2.22
N LYS A 4 1.02 6.18 -0.92
CA LYS A 4 2.04 5.68 0.02
C LYS A 4 1.43 5.35 1.38
N ARG A 5 2.05 4.41 2.10
CA ARG A 5 1.76 4.08 3.50
C ARG A 5 2.41 5.11 4.40
N THR A 6 1.71 6.21 4.68
CA THR A 6 2.24 7.30 5.50
C THR A 6 2.59 6.86 6.91
N ASP A 7 1.83 5.91 7.46
CA ASP A 7 2.09 5.27 8.74
C ASP A 7 3.47 4.59 8.81
N LEU A 8 3.91 3.97 7.71
CA LEU A 8 5.24 3.35 7.60
C LEU A 8 6.35 4.37 7.26
N ALA A 9 6.01 5.43 6.53
CA ALA A 9 6.99 6.44 6.11
C ALA A 9 7.59 7.24 7.29
N TYR A 10 6.89 7.32 8.43
CA TYR A 10 7.40 7.96 9.64
C TYR A 10 8.22 7.00 10.50
N ASP A 11 7.77 5.75 10.64
CA ASP A 11 8.46 4.72 11.41
C ASP A 11 8.10 3.31 10.91
N ALA A 12 8.91 2.78 10.01
CA ALA A 12 8.77 1.42 9.48
C ALA A 12 9.18 0.34 10.49
N CYS A 13 9.64 0.69 11.68
CA CYS A 13 10.17 -0.24 12.67
C CYS A 13 9.23 -0.54 13.83
N THR A 14 8.03 0.04 13.82
CA THR A 14 7.00 -0.27 14.80
C THR A 14 6.09 -1.39 14.29
N PRO A 15 6.07 -2.59 14.93
CA PRO A 15 5.41 -3.79 14.40
C PRO A 15 3.88 -3.81 14.51
N GLN A 16 3.26 -2.67 14.84
CA GLN A 16 1.83 -2.57 15.15
C GLN A 16 0.93 -2.50 13.90
N PHE A 17 1.53 -2.55 12.71
CA PHE A 17 0.81 -2.36 11.47
C PHE A 17 0.29 -3.68 10.91
N ASN A 18 -0.90 -3.60 10.31
CA ASN A 18 -1.51 -4.70 9.57
C ASN A 18 -1.36 -4.47 8.06
N ASP A 19 -1.66 -5.53 7.32
CA ASP A 19 -1.87 -5.42 5.88
C ASP A 19 -2.95 -4.40 5.55
N THR A 20 -2.72 -3.67 4.47
CA THR A 20 -3.70 -2.73 3.91
C THR A 20 -3.93 -3.08 2.46
N TYR A 21 -5.19 -3.09 2.07
CA TYR A 21 -5.59 -3.41 0.71
C TYR A 21 -6.32 -2.23 0.08
N LEU A 22 -6.00 -1.96 -1.18
CA LEU A 22 -6.80 -1.07 -2.00
C LEU A 22 -7.94 -1.85 -2.63
N SER A 23 -9.10 -1.20 -2.76
CA SER A 23 -10.24 -1.82 -3.46
C SER A 23 -9.86 -2.06 -4.92
N PRO A 24 -9.84 -3.32 -5.40
CA PRO A 24 -9.41 -3.65 -6.76
C PRO A 24 -10.36 -3.10 -7.84
N ASN A 25 -11.60 -2.78 -7.46
CA ASN A 25 -12.57 -2.14 -8.35
C ASN A 25 -12.26 -0.66 -8.60
N LEU A 26 -11.60 0.00 -7.64
CA LEU A 26 -11.28 1.43 -7.70
C LEU A 26 -9.82 1.67 -8.09
N PHE A 27 -8.92 0.77 -7.71
CA PHE A 27 -7.48 0.92 -7.92
C PHE A 27 -6.94 -0.27 -8.69
N GLN A 28 -6.35 0.02 -9.84
CA GLN A 28 -5.61 -0.94 -10.64
C GLN A 28 -4.12 -0.63 -10.54
N PHE A 29 -3.32 -1.67 -10.32
CA PHE A 29 -1.87 -1.56 -10.29
C PHE A 29 -1.32 -1.60 -11.72
N PRO A 30 -0.45 -0.65 -12.11
CA PRO A 30 0.29 -0.76 -13.37
C PRO A 30 1.29 -1.92 -13.30
N THR A 31 1.74 -2.39 -14.46
CA THR A 31 2.66 -3.55 -14.59
C THR A 31 4.00 -3.39 -13.87
N ARG A 32 4.37 -2.17 -13.46
CA ARG A 32 5.61 -1.86 -12.73
C ARG A 32 5.45 -1.86 -11.22
N THR A 33 4.26 -2.06 -10.67
CA THR A 33 4.05 -2.12 -9.22
C THR A 33 4.15 -3.58 -8.75
N GLN A 34 4.85 -3.80 -7.65
CA GLN A 34 5.09 -5.12 -7.07
C GLN A 34 4.86 -5.11 -5.56
N ASN A 35 4.65 -6.30 -5.02
CA ASN A 35 4.57 -6.51 -3.58
C ASN A 35 5.98 -6.64 -3.00
N ILE A 36 6.15 -6.04 -1.81
CA ILE A 36 7.28 -6.29 -0.92
C ILE A 36 6.72 -6.72 0.43
N SER A 37 7.41 -7.63 1.11
CA SER A 37 7.01 -8.14 2.41
C SER A 37 8.01 -7.70 3.48
N LEU A 38 7.53 -7.03 4.51
CA LEU A 38 8.30 -6.57 5.66
C LEU A 38 7.95 -7.44 6.88
N PHE A 39 8.92 -8.21 7.35
CA PHE A 39 8.80 -9.13 8.48
C PHE A 39 9.37 -8.48 9.73
N TYR A 40 8.68 -8.65 10.86
CA TYR A 40 9.02 -8.05 12.15
C TYR A 40 9.25 -9.10 13.22
N ASN A 41 9.97 -8.70 14.27
CA ASN A 41 10.24 -9.51 15.46
C ASN A 41 10.82 -10.90 15.09
N CYS A 42 11.71 -10.93 14.10
CA CYS A 42 12.37 -12.15 13.68
C CYS A 42 13.43 -12.57 14.72
N SER A 43 13.54 -13.87 14.98
CA SER A 43 14.58 -14.38 15.87
C SER A 43 15.97 -14.20 15.25
N SER A 44 17.01 -14.14 16.08
CA SER A 44 18.40 -14.10 15.61
C SER A 44 18.75 -15.29 14.71
N TYR A 45 18.11 -16.45 14.92
CA TYR A 45 18.23 -17.61 14.06
C TYR A 45 17.76 -17.29 12.63
N VAL A 46 16.55 -16.73 12.47
CA VAL A 46 16.01 -16.32 11.17
C VAL A 46 16.89 -15.26 10.51
N MET A 47 17.34 -14.26 11.28
CA MET A 47 18.24 -13.21 10.77
C MET A 47 19.60 -13.78 10.31
N SER A 48 20.13 -14.77 11.02
CA SER A 48 21.40 -15.42 10.68
C SER A 48 21.30 -16.32 9.46
N TYR A 49 20.18 -17.02 9.29
CA TYR A 49 19.90 -17.85 8.12
C TYR A 49 19.87 -17.01 6.86
N ALA A 50 19.24 -15.85 6.98
CA ALA A 50 19.15 -14.89 5.91
C ALA A 50 20.49 -14.12 5.72
N ASN A 51 21.40 -14.14 6.71
CA ASN A 51 22.66 -13.40 6.68
C ASN A 51 22.49 -11.88 6.44
N TYR A 52 21.44 -11.31 7.03
CA TYR A 52 21.10 -9.91 6.83
C TYR A 52 21.15 -9.09 8.11
N LYS A 53 21.57 -7.84 7.94
CA LYS A 53 21.47 -6.83 9.00
C LYS A 53 20.01 -6.44 9.16
N SER A 54 19.54 -6.38 10.39
CA SER A 54 18.18 -5.91 10.64
C SER A 54 18.00 -4.46 10.19
N LEU A 55 16.84 -4.19 9.59
CA LEU A 55 16.36 -2.85 9.27
C LEU A 55 16.10 -1.98 10.51
N CYS A 56 15.77 -2.61 11.63
CA CYS A 56 15.21 -1.94 12.82
C CYS A 56 16.05 -2.16 14.09
N GLY A 57 17.30 -2.59 13.92
CA GLY A 57 18.24 -2.83 15.01
C GLY A 57 18.00 -4.16 15.74
N THR A 58 18.75 -4.37 16.82
CA THR A 58 18.83 -5.69 17.49
C THR A 58 17.67 -6.01 18.42
N GLN A 59 16.89 -5.02 18.86
CA GLN A 59 15.76 -5.22 19.77
C GLN A 59 14.47 -5.57 19.01
N ASN A 60 14.31 -5.07 17.79
CA ASN A 60 13.14 -5.30 16.94
C ASN A 60 13.61 -5.75 15.56
N ASN A 61 14.14 -6.97 15.46
CA ASN A 61 14.70 -7.45 14.20
C ASN A 61 13.61 -7.47 13.11
N ALA A 62 13.79 -6.62 12.11
CA ALA A 62 12.99 -6.60 10.89
C ALA A 62 13.84 -6.84 9.64
N ILE A 63 13.20 -7.42 8.62
CA ILE A 63 13.78 -7.72 7.31
C ILE A 63 12.73 -7.55 6.21
N CYS A 64 13.14 -7.05 5.05
CA CYS A 64 12.23 -6.81 3.93
C CYS A 64 12.72 -7.52 2.66
N PHE A 65 11.76 -8.10 1.94
CA PHE A 65 11.99 -8.81 0.69
C PHE A 65 11.03 -8.32 -0.38
N GLU A 66 11.48 -8.32 -1.62
CA GLU A 66 10.59 -8.36 -2.76
C GLU A 66 9.86 -9.70 -2.83
N ASP A 67 8.55 -9.67 -3.04
CA ASP A 67 7.83 -10.89 -3.34
C ASP A 67 8.18 -11.33 -4.77
N ALA A 68 8.57 -12.59 -4.94
CA ALA A 68 8.95 -13.07 -6.26
C ALA A 68 7.80 -12.97 -7.27
N LYS A 69 8.13 -12.52 -8.49
CA LYS A 69 7.21 -12.53 -9.62
C LYS A 69 6.90 -13.98 -10.01
N GLY A 70 5.76 -14.52 -9.57
CA GLY A 70 5.33 -15.89 -9.89
C GLY A 70 4.46 -16.54 -8.81
N SER A 71 4.31 -17.87 -8.86
CA SER A 71 3.47 -18.65 -7.92
C SER A 71 4.08 -18.83 -6.53
N ASN A 72 5.37 -18.53 -6.35
CA ASN A 72 6.06 -18.89 -5.11
C ASN A 72 6.27 -17.66 -4.24
N SER A 73 5.48 -17.54 -3.19
CA SER A 73 5.63 -16.49 -2.18
C SER A 73 7.03 -16.52 -1.53
N ILE A 74 7.50 -15.41 -0.98
CA ILE A 74 8.79 -15.40 -0.25
C ILE A 74 8.79 -16.38 0.94
N LEU A 75 7.62 -16.63 1.53
CA LEU A 75 7.42 -17.63 2.58
C LEU A 75 7.57 -19.09 2.11
N GLU A 76 7.42 -19.36 0.80
CA GLU A 76 7.70 -20.67 0.21
C GLU A 76 9.19 -20.84 -0.09
N GLN A 77 9.86 -19.75 -0.46
CA GLN A 77 11.30 -19.74 -0.73
C GLN A 77 12.13 -19.78 0.56
N ILE A 78 11.65 -19.10 1.60
CA ILE A 78 12.30 -19.01 2.91
C ILE A 78 11.26 -19.32 4.00
N PRO A 79 10.95 -20.61 4.24
CA PRO A 79 9.97 -21.02 5.25
C PRO A 79 10.27 -20.55 6.66
N GLU A 80 11.53 -20.28 6.98
CA GLU A 80 12.01 -19.76 8.26
C GLU A 80 11.40 -18.40 8.61
N LEU A 81 10.99 -17.61 7.62
CA LEU A 81 10.30 -16.33 7.82
C LEU A 81 8.94 -16.49 8.51
N LYS A 82 8.34 -17.68 8.47
CA LYS A 82 7.13 -18.00 9.27
C LYS A 82 7.40 -17.93 10.78
N GLY A 83 8.66 -17.99 11.20
CA GLY A 83 9.08 -17.82 12.59
C GLY A 83 9.19 -16.37 13.06
N CYS A 84 9.00 -15.39 12.16
CA CYS A 84 8.88 -13.98 12.54
C CYS A 84 7.52 -13.73 13.22
N GLY A 85 7.46 -12.75 14.14
CA GLY A 85 6.26 -12.50 14.92
C GLY A 85 5.10 -11.90 14.12
N ASN A 86 5.41 -11.09 13.10
CA ASN A 86 4.42 -10.50 12.21
C ASN A 86 5.04 -10.20 10.83
N HIS A 87 4.22 -10.04 9.80
CA HIS A 87 4.64 -9.49 8.52
C HIS A 87 3.53 -8.67 7.88
N ILE A 88 3.91 -7.72 7.04
CA ILE A 88 2.99 -6.94 6.21
C ILE A 88 3.47 -6.94 4.76
N THR A 89 2.53 -6.87 3.84
CA THR A 89 2.79 -6.67 2.41
C THR A 89 2.51 -5.21 2.02
N ILE A 90 3.44 -4.61 1.28
CA ILE A 90 3.41 -3.22 0.84
C ILE A 90 3.58 -3.20 -0.68
N GLN A 91 2.93 -2.25 -1.34
CA GLN A 91 3.11 -2.03 -2.78
C GLN A 91 4.30 -1.08 -3.02
N ALA A 92 5.17 -1.43 -3.96
CA ALA A 92 6.33 -0.66 -4.35
C ALA A 92 6.45 -0.58 -5.88
N ASP A 93 6.93 0.55 -6.41
CA ASP A 93 7.29 0.63 -7.83
C ASP A 93 8.65 -0.07 -8.07
N TYR A 94 8.74 -0.86 -9.14
CA TYR A 94 9.94 -1.60 -9.59
C TYR A 94 11.14 -0.72 -9.97
N ALA A 95 11.07 0.61 -9.77
CA ALA A 95 12.20 1.50 -10.04
C ALA A 95 13.41 1.23 -9.11
N PHE A 96 13.18 0.49 -8.02
CA PHE A 96 14.19 0.02 -7.09
C PHE A 96 14.55 -1.41 -7.46
N GLU A 97 15.60 -1.61 -8.28
CA GLU A 97 16.16 -2.96 -8.42
C GLU A 97 16.82 -3.33 -7.08
N PRO A 98 16.45 -4.45 -6.45
CA PRO A 98 17.04 -4.82 -5.18
C PRO A 98 18.52 -5.13 -5.41
N VAL A 99 19.36 -4.67 -4.49
CA VAL A 99 20.82 -4.77 -4.59
C VAL A 99 21.33 -6.22 -4.52
N THR A 100 20.44 -7.19 -4.23
CA THR A 100 20.81 -8.57 -3.92
C THR A 100 20.03 -9.61 -4.73
N ASN A 101 20.69 -10.73 -5.04
CA ASN A 101 20.12 -11.85 -5.81
C ASN A 101 18.90 -12.53 -5.17
N LEU A 102 18.62 -12.27 -3.89
CA LEU A 102 17.48 -12.83 -3.15
C LEU A 102 16.35 -11.81 -2.96
N GLY A 103 16.42 -10.65 -3.60
CA GLY A 103 15.38 -9.62 -3.51
C GLY A 103 15.32 -8.92 -2.15
N VAL A 104 16.40 -8.92 -1.37
CA VAL A 104 16.43 -8.24 -0.06
C VAL A 104 16.57 -6.74 -0.24
N ILE A 105 15.74 -6.02 0.51
CA ILE A 105 15.64 -4.57 0.50
C ILE A 105 16.37 -4.04 1.73
N GLY A 106 17.36 -3.17 1.51
CA GLY A 106 18.11 -2.50 2.58
C GLY A 106 17.31 -1.36 3.23
N SER A 107 17.82 -0.82 4.33
CA SER A 107 17.14 0.27 5.05
C SER A 107 16.99 1.54 4.20
N ASP A 108 18.03 1.89 3.43
CA ASP A 108 18.00 3.08 2.59
C ASP A 108 16.98 2.92 1.44
N ASP A 109 16.97 1.74 0.80
CA ASP A 109 16.01 1.40 -0.25
C ASP A 109 14.58 1.38 0.29
N LEU A 110 14.35 0.77 1.47
CA LEU A 110 13.03 0.74 2.10
C LEU A 110 12.53 2.15 2.41
N ASN A 111 13.38 3.01 2.97
CA ASN A 111 13.02 4.39 3.25
C ASN A 111 12.63 5.13 1.96
N GLN A 112 13.38 4.92 0.87
CA GLN A 112 13.06 5.54 -0.40
C GLN A 112 11.77 4.99 -1.02
N ILE A 113 11.54 3.68 -0.97
CA ILE A 113 10.28 3.04 -1.41
C ILE A 113 9.08 3.62 -0.67
N LEU A 114 9.15 3.73 0.65
CA LEU A 114 8.07 4.26 1.48
C LEU A 114 7.84 5.75 1.23
N TYR A 115 8.92 6.51 0.97
CA TYR A 115 8.84 7.93 0.68
C TYR A 115 8.21 8.21 -0.70
N GLU A 116 8.67 7.51 -1.73
CA GLU A 116 8.20 7.68 -3.11
C GLU A 116 6.82 7.08 -3.37
N GLY A 117 6.46 6.03 -2.63
CA GLY A 117 5.23 5.29 -2.79
C GLY A 117 5.17 4.49 -4.09
N PHE A 118 3.95 4.16 -4.50
CA PHE A 118 3.68 3.33 -5.68
C PHE A 118 2.61 3.97 -6.57
N GLN A 119 2.69 3.69 -7.86
CA GLN A 119 1.71 4.15 -8.83
C GLN A 119 0.43 3.31 -8.76
N VAL A 120 -0.70 4.00 -8.90
CA VAL A 120 -2.00 3.37 -9.13
C VAL A 120 -2.76 4.10 -10.22
N LYS A 121 -3.56 3.33 -10.96
CA LYS A 121 -4.61 3.83 -11.82
C LYS A 121 -5.92 3.82 -11.03
N TYR A 122 -6.45 5.01 -10.78
CA TYR A 122 -7.78 5.15 -10.17
C TYR A 122 -8.84 5.06 -11.26
N VAL A 123 -9.70 4.05 -11.16
CA VAL A 123 -10.67 3.69 -12.19
C VAL A 123 -12.05 4.11 -11.72
N VAL A 124 -12.40 5.35 -12.06
CA VAL A 124 -13.73 5.93 -11.84
C VAL A 124 -14.17 6.67 -13.10
N ASN A 125 -15.45 7.08 -13.16
CA ASN A 125 -15.96 7.85 -14.29
C ASN A 125 -15.29 9.23 -14.39
N GLU A 126 -15.32 9.85 -15.58
CA GLU A 126 -14.65 11.13 -15.84
C GLU A 126 -15.18 12.27 -14.96
N ASP A 127 -16.47 12.25 -14.63
CA ASP A 127 -17.05 13.21 -13.69
C ASP A 127 -16.39 13.11 -12.31
N CYS A 128 -16.19 11.90 -11.79
CA CYS A 128 -15.49 11.67 -10.53
C CYS A 128 -14.03 12.14 -10.59
N ILE A 129 -13.33 11.89 -11.70
CA ILE A 129 -11.95 12.38 -11.90
C ILE A 129 -11.91 13.91 -11.85
N ARG A 130 -12.87 14.58 -12.52
CA ARG A 130 -12.98 16.05 -12.50
C ARG A 130 -13.20 16.58 -11.09
N CYS A 131 -13.91 15.83 -10.24
CA CYS A 131 -14.18 16.25 -8.86
C CYS A 131 -13.00 16.05 -7.90
N LEU A 132 -11.94 15.32 -8.27
CA LEU A 132 -10.82 15.05 -7.37
C LEU A 132 -10.05 16.34 -7.05
N GLY A 133 -9.89 16.63 -5.76
CA GLY A 133 -9.10 17.77 -5.29
C GLY A 133 -9.79 19.13 -5.38
N ILE A 134 -11.08 19.17 -5.74
CA ILE A 134 -11.88 20.40 -5.69
C ILE A 134 -12.54 20.51 -4.32
N GLU A 135 -12.32 21.63 -3.64
CA GLU A 135 -13.10 22.00 -2.46
C GLU A 135 -14.45 22.57 -2.90
N GLY A 136 -15.57 21.97 -2.46
CA GLY A 136 -16.93 22.44 -2.75
C GLY A 136 -17.82 21.39 -3.41
N TYR A 137 -18.90 21.85 -4.07
CA TYR A 137 -19.84 20.99 -4.77
C TYR A 137 -19.34 20.66 -6.18
N CYS A 138 -19.30 19.37 -6.51
CA CYS A 138 -19.00 18.93 -7.87
C CYS A 138 -20.29 18.58 -8.62
N TRP A 139 -20.51 19.25 -9.76
CA TRP A 139 -21.71 19.10 -10.59
C TRP A 139 -21.38 18.39 -11.92
N ASN A 140 -22.33 17.67 -12.51
CA ASN A 140 -22.25 17.21 -13.89
C ASN A 140 -22.70 18.33 -14.87
N ASN A 141 -22.06 18.43 -16.04
CA ASN A 141 -22.41 19.42 -17.08
C ASN A 141 -23.82 19.24 -17.67
N THR A 142 -24.56 18.18 -17.34
CA THR A 142 -25.88 17.86 -17.92
C THR A 142 -27.08 18.41 -17.14
N GLY A 143 -26.86 19.21 -16.11
CA GLY A 143 -27.93 19.89 -15.39
C GLY A 143 -28.31 19.19 -14.08
N PHE A 144 -28.62 20.04 -13.10
CA PHE A 144 -29.19 19.88 -11.76
C PHE A 144 -29.11 18.57 -10.92
N ASP A 145 -28.36 17.56 -11.34
CA ASP A 145 -28.09 16.37 -10.55
C ASP A 145 -26.70 16.47 -9.90
N ASN A 146 -26.67 16.27 -8.57
CA ASN A 146 -25.41 16.07 -7.86
C ASN A 146 -24.63 14.96 -8.57
N VAL A 147 -23.31 15.11 -8.73
CA VAL A 147 -22.48 13.94 -9.03
C VAL A 147 -22.73 12.99 -7.86
N GLN A 148 -23.56 11.97 -8.07
CA GLN A 148 -23.89 10.96 -7.08
C GLN A 148 -22.55 10.43 -6.60
N SER A 149 -22.17 10.86 -5.40
CA SER A 149 -21.00 10.56 -4.60
C SER A 149 -19.92 9.76 -5.34
N CYS A 150 -18.68 10.27 -5.39
CA CYS A 150 -17.50 9.52 -5.87
C CYS A 150 -17.19 8.20 -5.12
N TYR A 151 -18.12 7.73 -4.28
CA TYR A 151 -18.22 6.39 -3.72
C TYR A 151 -19.27 5.60 -4.51
N TYR A 152 -18.84 4.64 -5.33
CA TYR A 152 -19.80 3.71 -5.92
C TYR A 152 -20.39 2.77 -4.87
N ILE A 153 -21.71 2.68 -4.96
CA ILE A 153 -22.58 1.64 -4.43
C ILE A 153 -22.14 0.30 -5.04
N TYR A 154 -21.77 -0.65 -4.19
CA TYR A 154 -21.81 -2.06 -4.57
C TYR A 154 -23.30 -2.47 -4.67
N SER A 155 -23.78 -2.84 -5.85
CA SER A 155 -25.10 -3.48 -6.00
C SER A 155 -24.95 -4.68 -6.94
N PRO A 156 -24.92 -5.92 -6.40
CA PRO A 156 -24.96 -7.13 -7.22
C PRO A 156 -26.28 -7.30 -7.98
N ASP A 157 -27.35 -6.64 -7.53
CA ASP A 157 -28.73 -6.98 -7.91
C ASP A 157 -29.55 -5.81 -8.47
N GLY A 158 -28.91 -4.71 -8.92
CA GLY A 158 -29.58 -3.70 -9.75
C GLY A 158 -30.71 -2.91 -9.09
N TYR A 159 -30.72 -2.76 -7.75
CA TYR A 159 -31.58 -1.79 -7.08
C TYR A 159 -30.77 -0.65 -6.43
N ASN A 160 -31.22 0.57 -6.72
CA ASN A 160 -30.71 1.85 -6.25
C ASN A 160 -30.56 1.86 -4.72
N SER A 161 -29.34 2.11 -4.21
CA SER A 161 -29.18 2.52 -2.81
C SER A 161 -28.84 4.01 -2.75
N SER A 162 -29.74 4.78 -2.15
CA SER A 162 -29.50 6.16 -1.79
C SER A 162 -28.51 6.20 -0.62
N ALA A 163 -27.25 6.58 -0.88
CA ALA A 163 -26.30 6.88 0.18
C ALA A 163 -26.12 8.40 0.28
N THR A 164 -27.08 9.05 0.94
CA THR A 164 -26.88 10.38 1.52
C THR A 164 -25.90 10.25 2.69
N HIS A 165 -24.64 10.61 2.50
CA HIS A 165 -23.75 10.99 3.60
C HIS A 165 -22.94 12.22 3.21
N SER A 166 -23.16 13.26 4.00
CA SER A 166 -22.43 14.52 4.06
C SER A 166 -20.93 14.31 4.18
N VAL A 167 -20.16 15.11 3.44
CA VAL A 167 -18.71 15.27 3.53
C VAL A 167 -18.27 15.31 4.99
N LEU A 168 -17.55 14.27 5.44
CA LEU A 168 -16.78 14.32 6.68
C LEU A 168 -15.68 15.37 6.48
N LYS A 169 -15.75 16.45 7.26
CA LYS A 169 -14.64 17.37 7.48
C LYS A 169 -13.43 16.57 7.95
N SER A 170 -12.44 16.36 7.10
CA SER A 170 -11.06 16.15 7.52
C SER A 170 -10.30 17.44 7.31
N GLN A 171 -10.07 18.16 8.40
CA GLN A 171 -9.15 19.30 8.46
C GLN A 171 -7.77 18.87 7.96
N LEU A 172 -7.35 19.43 6.82
CA LEU A 172 -5.95 19.52 6.47
C LEU A 172 -5.32 20.53 7.44
N ALA A 173 -4.45 20.04 8.33
CA ALA A 173 -3.59 20.90 9.12
C ALA A 173 -2.63 21.61 8.17
N SER A 174 -2.68 22.95 8.20
CA SER A 174 -1.69 23.83 7.59
C SER A 174 -1.08 24.60 8.74
N ASP A 175 0.23 24.47 8.93
CA ASP A 175 1.17 25.52 9.34
C ASP A 175 2.59 25.06 8.99
#